data_AF-A0A2S6CQT7-F1
#
_entry.id   AF-A0A2S6CQT7-F1
#
_cell.length_a   1.000
_cell.length_b   1.000
_cell.length_c   1.000
_cell.angle_alpha   90.00
_cell.angle_beta   90.00
_cell.angle_gamma   90.00
#
_symmetry.space_group_name_H-M   'P 1'
#
loop_
_entity.id
_entity.type
_entity.pdbx_description
1 polymer ?
#
loop_
_entity_poly.entity_id
_entity_poly.type
_entity_poly.pdbx_seq_one_letter_code
_entity_poly.pdbx_strand_id
1 'polypeptide(L)' 'MKNIIHYIHLHPKRARGILGISYDQFISLMEQALLAHQEQKAQLEKGKLRVNSPGGGRKPKLTIEEEICLTLFYLRQMPT' A
#
# COMPACT_ATOMS: atom_id res chain seq x y z
N MET A 1 -8.01 -16.18 -3.01
CA MET A 1 -8.31 -15.54 -1.71
C MET A 1 -9.14 -14.30 -2.01
N LYS A 2 -10.29 -14.08 -1.34
CA LYS A 2 -11.02 -12.82 -1.50
C LYS A 2 -10.16 -11.69 -0.93
N ASN A 3 -9.82 -10.73 -1.76
CA ASN A 3 -8.95 -9.62 -1.39
C ASN A 3 -9.64 -8.75 -0.33
N ILE A 4 -8.97 -8.50 0.81
CA ILE A 4 -9.50 -7.67 1.91
C ILE A 4 -9.82 -6.25 1.41
N ILE A 5 -9.01 -5.72 0.48
CA ILE A 5 -9.27 -4.43 -0.17
C ILE A 5 -10.59 -4.43 -0.90
N HIS A 6 -10.82 -5.46 -1.72
CA HIS A 6 -12.06 -5.59 -2.47
C HIS A 6 -13.28 -5.60 -1.54
N TYR A 7 -13.16 -6.28 -0.39
CA TYR A 7 -14.20 -6.29 0.62
C TYR A 7 -14.44 -4.91 1.28
N ILE A 8 -13.37 -4.17 1.58
CA ILE A 8 -13.45 -2.83 2.17
C ILE A 8 -14.09 -1.84 1.20
N HIS A 9 -13.76 -1.90 -0.09
CA HIS A 9 -14.41 -1.08 -1.11
C HIS A 9 -15.91 -1.38 -1.26
N LEU A 10 -16.31 -2.66 -1.17
CA LEU A 10 -17.73 -3.04 -1.19
C LEU A 10 -18.48 -2.61 0.08
N HIS A 11 -17.77 -2.48 1.21
CA HIS A 11 -18.36 -2.20 2.52
C HIS A 11 -17.60 -1.10 3.26
N PRO A 12 -17.65 0.16 2.79
CA PRO A 12 -16.87 1.27 3.36
C PRO A 12 -17.20 1.52 4.84
N LYS A 13 -18.44 1.26 5.26
CA LYS A 13 -18.85 1.37 6.67
C LYS A 13 -18.10 0.41 7.61
N ARG A 14 -17.58 -0.70 7.10
CA ARG A 14 -16.80 -1.70 7.86
C ARG A 14 -15.31 -1.36 7.93
N ALA A 15 -14.82 -0.38 7.16
CA ALA A 15 -13.40 0.02 7.14
C ALA A 15 -12.89 0.35 8.56
N ARG A 16 -13.67 1.10 9.35
CA ARG A 16 -13.31 1.41 10.75
C ARG A 16 -13.20 0.18 11.62
N GLY A 17 -14.02 -0.84 11.39
CA GLY A 17 -13.99 -2.11 12.12
C GLY A 17 -12.85 -3.05 11.70
N ILE A 18 -12.29 -2.88 10.50
CA ILE A 18 -11.22 -3.73 9.96
C ILE A 18 -9.85 -3.06 10.10
N LEU A 19 -9.72 -1.80 9.67
CA LEU A 19 -8.45 -1.06 9.60
C LEU A 19 -8.22 -0.11 10.78
N GLY A 20 -9.28 0.31 11.47
CA GLY A 20 -9.20 1.21 12.62
C GLY A 20 -9.38 2.69 12.24
N ILE A 21 -9.49 2.99 10.94
CA ILE A 21 -9.71 4.32 10.38
C ILE A 21 -10.98 4.35 9.52
N SER A 22 -11.54 5.54 9.27
CA SER A 22 -12.67 5.66 8.34
C SER A 22 -12.24 5.31 6.91
N TYR A 23 -13.21 4.98 6.06
CA TYR A 23 -12.94 4.71 4.65
C TYR A 23 -12.33 5.94 3.95
N ASP A 24 -12.83 7.14 4.23
CA ASP A 24 -12.30 8.37 3.63
C ASP A 24 -10.84 8.63 4.05
N GLN A 25 -10.52 8.37 5.33
CA GLN A 25 -9.14 8.42 5.82
C GLN A 25 -8.27 7.38 5.14
N PHE A 26 -8.79 6.17 4.92
CA PHE A 26 -8.08 5.10 4.22
C PHE A 26 -7.76 5.50 2.77
N ILE A 27 -8.72 6.04 2.02
CA ILE A 27 -8.49 6.49 0.64
C ILE A 27 -7.48 7.63 0.59
N SER A 28 -7.64 8.64 1.45
CA SER A 28 -6.69 9.77 1.51
C SER A 28 -5.27 9.32 1.87
N LEU A 29 -5.13 8.41 2.83
CA LEU A 29 -3.84 7.82 3.19
C LEU A 29 -3.24 7.02 2.02
N MET A 30 -4.06 6.25 1.30
CA MET A 30 -3.62 5.44 0.19
C MET A 30 -3.06 6.29 -0.95
N GLU A 31 -3.72 7.40 -1.30
CA GLU A 31 -3.24 8.36 -2.29
C GLU A 31 -1.91 8.99 -1.87
N GLN A 32 -1.81 9.46 -0.62
CA GLN A 32 -0.58 10.06 -0.08
C GLN A 32 0.57 9.06 -0.04
N ALA A 33 0.32 7.83 0.40
CA ALA A 33 1.33 6.78 0.47
C ALA A 33 1.82 6.36 -0.92
N LEU A 34 0.92 6.31 -1.91
CA LEU A 34 1.28 6.01 -3.29
C LEU A 34 2.18 7.11 -3.89
N LEU A 35 1.85 8.38 -3.65
CA LEU A 35 2.69 9.51 -4.07
C LEU A 35 4.07 9.45 -3.40
N ALA A 36 4.11 9.30 -2.07
CA ALA A 36 5.36 9.20 -1.32
C ALA A 36 6.23 8.01 -1.79
N HIS A 37 5.61 6.86 -2.07
CA HIS A 37 6.32 5.69 -2.60
C HIS A 37 6.93 5.96 -3.98
N GLN A 38 6.19 6.62 -4.88
CA GLN A 38 6.69 6.98 -6.20
C GLN A 38 7.86 7.97 -6.12
N GLU A 39 7.76 8.99 -5.27
CA GLU A 39 8.84 9.94 -5.03
C GLU A 39 10.08 9.27 -4.46
N GLN A 40 9.92 8.43 -3.44
CA GLN A 40 11.03 7.69 -2.83
C GLN A 40 11.68 6.76 -3.86
N LYS A 41 10.88 6.05 -4.66
CA LYS A 41 11.38 5.19 -5.72
C LYS A 41 12.16 6.00 -6.76
N ALA A 42 11.65 7.14 -7.21
CA ALA A 42 12.35 8.02 -8.14
C ALA A 42 13.68 8.54 -7.58
N GLN A 43 13.73 8.93 -6.31
CA GLN A 43 14.96 9.34 -5.64
C GLN A 43 15.98 8.20 -5.55
N LEU A 44 15.54 7.00 -5.14
CA LEU A 44 16.39 5.82 -5.10
C LEU A 44 16.92 5.44 -6.49
N GLU A 45 16.10 5.59 -7.53
CA GLU A 45 16.51 5.32 -8.91
C GLU A 45 17.55 6.31 -9.44
N LYS A 46 17.47 7.60 -9.07
CA LYS A 46 18.49 8.61 -9.42
C LYS A 46 19.87 8.29 -8.83
N GLY A 47 19.92 7.65 -7.67
CA GLY A 47 21.17 7.31 -6.98
C GLY A 47 21.80 5.98 -7.40
N LYS A 48 21.15 5.16 -8.25
CA LYS A 48 21.65 3.82 -8.61
C LYS A 48 22.66 3.89 -9.75
N LEU A 49 23.89 3.44 -9.50
CA LEU A 49 24.84 3.05 -10.55
C LEU A 49 24.44 1.67 -11.10
N ARG A 50 23.91 1.62 -12.32
CA ARG A 50 23.41 0.39 -12.95
C ARG A 50 24.38 -0.13 -14.02
N VAL A 51 24.73 -1.41 -13.93
CA VAL A 51 25.39 -2.15 -15.02
C VAL A 51 24.35 -2.67 -16.04
N ASN A 52 23.15 -3.03 -15.56
CA ASN A 52 22.07 -3.58 -16.38
C ASN A 52 20.87 -2.62 -16.45
N SER A 53 20.10 -2.70 -17.55
CA SER A 53 18.85 -1.95 -17.73
C SER A 53 17.80 -2.27 -16.64
N PRO A 54 16.90 -1.30 -16.33
CA PRO A 54 15.78 -1.55 -15.42
C PRO A 54 14.93 -2.74 -15.85
N GLY A 55 14.28 -3.40 -14.88
CA GLY A 55 13.21 -4.37 -15.15
C GLY A 55 13.61 -5.84 -15.13
N GLY A 56 14.88 -6.17 -14.85
CA GLY A 56 15.33 -7.57 -14.71
C GLY A 56 14.87 -8.28 -13.42
N GLY A 57 14.26 -7.56 -12.48
CA GLY A 57 13.79 -8.12 -11.20
C GLY A 57 12.42 -8.80 -11.28
N ARG A 58 12.14 -9.67 -10.30
CA ARG A 58 10.81 -10.29 -10.15
C ARG A 58 9.76 -9.23 -9.81
N LYS A 59 8.63 -9.24 -10.51
CA LYS A 59 7.48 -8.37 -10.20
C LYS A 59 6.94 -8.66 -8.79
N PRO A 60 6.52 -7.62 -8.04
CA PRO A 60 5.91 -7.81 -6.72
C PRO A 60 4.63 -8.65 -6.83
N LYS A 61 4.32 -9.39 -5.76
CA LYS A 61 3.12 -10.24 -5.70
C LYS A 61 1.86 -9.44 -5.35
N LEU A 62 2.03 -8.32 -4.67
CA LEU A 62 0.96 -7.45 -4.20
C LEU A 62 1.03 -6.11 -4.92
N THR A 63 -0.12 -5.47 -5.09
CA THR A 63 -0.18 -4.05 -5.46
C THR A 63 0.19 -3.19 -4.26
N ILE A 64 0.59 -1.94 -4.52
CA ILE A 64 0.90 -0.97 -3.45
C ILE A 64 -0.32 -0.78 -2.53
N GLU A 65 -1.52 -0.74 -3.11
CA GLU A 65 -2.77 -0.64 -2.35
C GLU A 65 -2.90 -1.83 -1.39
N GLU A 66 -2.71 -3.07 -1.89
CA GLU A 66 -2.72 -4.31 -1.10
C GLU A 66 -1.73 -4.27 0.05
N GLU A 67 -0.51 -3.78 -0.20
CA GLU A 67 0.52 -3.61 0.83
C GLU A 67 0.10 -2.61 1.91
N ILE A 68 -0.46 -1.46 1.52
CA ILE A 68 -0.95 -0.44 2.46
C ILE A 68 -2.07 -1.00 3.34
N CYS A 69 -3.07 -1.64 2.72
CA CYS A 69 -4.20 -2.21 3.45
C CYS A 69 -3.75 -3.32 4.42
N LEU A 70 -2.83 -4.18 3.98
CA LEU A 70 -2.28 -5.25 4.82
C LEU A 70 -1.50 -4.65 6.00
N THR A 71 -0.73 -3.59 5.77
CA THR A 71 0.04 -2.89 6.80
C THR A 71 -0.89 -2.32 7.87
N LEU A 72 -1.94 -1.60 7.48
CA LEU A 72 -2.93 -1.05 8.42
C LEU A 72 -3.65 -2.14 9.22
N PHE A 73 -4.02 -3.23 8.55
CA PHE A 73 -4.64 -4.38 9.19
C PHE A 73 -3.73 -4.99 10.28
N TYR A 74 -2.44 -5.16 9.97
CA TYR A 74 -1.47 -5.67 10.95
C TYR A 74 -1.20 -4.71 12.11
N LEU A 75 -1.00 -3.42 11.83
CA LEU A 75 -0.75 -2.41 12.86
C LEU A 75 -1.90 -2.30 13.86
N ARG A 76 -3.13 -2.51 13.40
CA ARG A 76 -4.29 -2.56 14.28
C ARG A 76 -4.25 -3.77 15.23
N GLN A 77 -3.86 -4.93 14.74
CA GLN A 77 -3.83 -6.17 15.52
C GLN A 77 -2.65 -6.22 16.49
N MET A 78 -1.54 -5.62 16.09
CA MET A 78 -0.30 -5.54 16.85
C MET A 78 0.05 -4.07 17.09
N PRO A 79 -0.66 -3.38 18.01
CA PRO A 79 -0.29 -2.03 18.38
C PRO A 79 1.08 -2.07 19.07
N THR A 80 2.05 -1.34 18.50
CA THR A 80 3.40 -1.12 19.05
C THR A 80 3.42 -0.09 20.15
#